data_AF-A0A0Q7EZF0-F1
#
_entry.id   AF-A0A0Q7EZF0-F1
#
_cell.length_a   1.000
_cell.length_b   1.000
_cell.length_c   1.000
_cell.angle_alpha   90.00
_cell.angle_beta   90.00
_cell.angle_gamma   90.00
#
_symmetry.space_group_name_H-M   'P 1'
#
loop_
_entity.id
_entity.type
_entity.pdbx_description
1 polymer ?
#
loop_
_entity_poly.entity_id
_entity_poly.type
_entity_poly.pdbx_seq_one_letter_code
_entity_poly.pdbx_strand_id
1 'polypeptide(L)' 'MTFKQTTLERAFELARTGEFRTVSELSKQLKIEGYNLVQIEGDMLKRQLRGICEHAQTRQPAKQDLRDNIS' A
#
# COMPACT_ATOMS: atom_id res chain seq x y z
N MET A 1 3.59 25.26 -3.70
CA MET A 1 2.46 24.57 -4.37
C MET A 1 2.27 23.23 -3.68
N THR A 2 1.18 23.05 -2.94
CA THR A 2 0.89 21.80 -2.21
C THR A 2 0.25 20.81 -3.19
N PHE A 3 1.07 19.99 -3.84
CA PHE A 3 0.58 18.87 -4.65
C PHE A 3 -0.14 17.90 -3.71
N LYS A 4 -1.48 17.92 -3.70
CA LYS A 4 -2.24 16.84 -3.07
C LYS A 4 -1.91 15.58 -3.85
N GLN A 5 -1.19 14.65 -3.23
CA GLN A 5 -0.95 13.32 -3.79
C GLN A 5 -2.28 12.75 -4.30
N THR A 6 -2.26 12.16 -5.49
CA THR A 6 -3.43 11.46 -6.02
C THR A 6 -3.63 10.12 -5.29
N THR A 7 -4.86 9.58 -5.31
CA THR A 7 -5.14 8.24 -4.75
C THR A 7 -4.19 7.19 -5.31
N LEU A 8 -3.86 7.29 -6.60
CA LEU A 8 -2.92 6.44 -7.31
C LEU A 8 -1.52 6.50 -6.70
N GLU A 9 -0.96 7.70 -6.57
CA GLU A 9 0.38 7.89 -5.98
C GLU A 9 0.44 7.30 -4.57
N ARG A 10 -0.58 7.57 -3.75
CA ARG A 10 -0.64 7.04 -2.40
C ARG A 10 -0.71 5.52 -2.38
N ALA A 11 -1.48 4.92 -3.29
CA ALA A 11 -1.56 3.46 -3.42
C ALA A 11 -0.21 2.85 -3.83
N PHE A 12 0.53 3.49 -4.74
CA PHE A 12 1.86 3.04 -5.13
C PHE A 12 2.87 3.18 -4.00
N GLU A 13 2.80 4.26 -3.20
CA GLU A 13 3.65 4.41 -2.03
C GLU A 13 3.42 3.29 -1.02
N LEU A 14 2.16 3.06 -0.63
CA LEU A 14 1.77 1.99 0.28
C LEU A 14 2.12 0.60 -0.28
N ALA A 15 2.00 0.37 -1.58
CA ALA A 15 2.41 -0.90 -2.19
C ALA A 15 3.93 -1.10 -2.15
N ARG A 16 4.71 -0.01 -2.28
CA ARG A 16 6.17 -0.03 -2.17
C ARG A 16 6.67 -0.22 -0.74
N THR A 17 5.90 0.16 0.28
CA THR A 17 6.27 -0.10 1.67
C THR A 17 6.25 -1.59 2.00
N GLY A 18 5.62 -2.44 1.19
CA GLY A 18 5.56 -3.89 1.43
C GLY A 18 4.74 -4.28 2.67
N GLU A 19 4.19 -3.29 3.39
CA GLU A 19 3.43 -3.45 4.63
C GLU A 19 2.06 -4.10 4.36
N PHE A 20 1.54 -3.93 3.15
CA PHE A 20 0.25 -4.48 2.71
C PHE A 20 0.46 -5.69 1.79
N ARG A 21 -0.27 -6.78 2.04
CA ARG A 21 -0.24 -8.00 1.21
C ARG A 21 -1.26 -7.96 0.09
N THR A 22 -2.34 -7.20 0.28
CA THR A 22 -3.48 -7.20 -0.63
C THR A 22 -3.95 -5.79 -0.99
N VAL A 23 -4.51 -5.66 -2.19
CA VAL A 23 -5.10 -4.39 -2.67
C VAL A 23 -6.29 -3.96 -1.80
N SER A 24 -6.94 -4.91 -1.12
CA SER A 24 -8.01 -4.64 -0.17
C SER A 24 -7.52 -3.87 1.06
N GLU A 25 -6.31 -4.17 1.56
CA GLU A 25 -5.74 -3.44 2.70
C GLU A 25 -5.28 -2.04 2.29
N LEU A 26 -4.64 -1.91 1.12
CA LEU A 26 -4.36 -0.63 0.47
C LEU A 26 -5.63 0.23 0.35
N SER A 27 -6.72 -0.37 -0.13
CA SER A 27 -8.00 0.33 -0.29
C SER A 27 -8.57 0.79 1.06
N LYS A 28 -8.45 -0.02 2.11
CA LYS A 28 -8.84 0.38 3.46
C LYS A 28 -8.00 1.56 3.95
N GLN A 29 -6.68 1.51 3.79
CA GLN A 29 -5.78 2.56 4.23
C GLN A 29 -6.06 3.89 3.52
N LEU A 30 -6.21 3.84 2.20
CA LEU A 30 -6.57 5.00 1.39
C LEU A 30 -7.92 5.61 1.81
N LYS A 31 -8.91 4.76 2.13
CA LYS A 31 -10.20 5.21 2.65
C LYS A 31 -10.08 5.89 4.02
N ILE A 32 -9.22 5.38 4.91
CA ILE A 32 -8.92 5.98 6.23
C ILE A 32 -8.26 7.34 6.05
N GLU A 33 -7.34 7.48 5.09
CA GLU A 33 -6.70 8.74 4.75
C GLU A 33 -7.62 9.73 4.00
N GLY A 34 -8.84 9.33 3.65
CA GLY A 34 -9.83 10.18 2.97
C GLY A 34 -9.70 10.24 1.45
N TYR A 35 -8.96 9.30 0.85
CA TYR A 35 -8.83 9.17 -0.61
C TYR A 35 -10.03 8.44 -1.23
N ASN A 36 -10.40 8.87 -2.43
CA ASN A 36 -11.49 8.25 -3.18
C ASN A 36 -10.97 7.06 -4.01
N LEU A 37 -11.50 5.87 -3.71
CA LEU A 37 -11.11 4.59 -4.31
C LEU A 37 -11.66 4.36 -5.72
N VAL A 38 -12.54 5.24 -6.23
CA VAL A 38 -13.13 5.14 -7.58
C VAL A 38 -12.06 4.98 -8.66
N GLN A 39 -10.88 5.58 -8.48
CA GLN A 39 -9.77 5.48 -9.44
C GLN A 39 -8.99 4.15 -9.36
N ILE A 40 -9.22 3.34 -8.32
CA ILE A 40 -8.51 2.06 -8.06
C ILE A 40 -9.39 0.83 -8.34
N GLU A 41 -10.63 1.04 -8.76
CA GLU A 41 -11.57 -0.07 -9.00
C GLU A 41 -11.23 -0.92 -10.23
N GLY A 42 -10.41 -0.41 -11.16
CA GLY A 42 -9.99 -1.12 -12.36
C GLY A 42 -9.18 -2.39 -12.07
N ASP A 43 -9.61 -3.52 -12.62
CA ASP A 43 -8.98 -4.84 -12.43
C ASP A 43 -7.48 -4.84 -12.77
N MET A 44 -7.12 -4.13 -13.86
CA MET A 44 -5.72 -3.96 -14.28
C MET A 44 -4.86 -3.26 -13.22
N LEU A 45 -5.38 -2.20 -12.58
CA LEU A 45 -4.63 -1.47 -11.57
C LEU A 45 -4.44 -2.30 -10.31
N LYS A 46 -5.48 -3.05 -9.91
CA LYS A 46 -5.39 -4.00 -8.79
C LYS A 46 -4.32 -5.04 -9.05
N ARG A 47 -4.24 -5.60 -10.26
CA ARG A 47 -3.20 -6.56 -10.64
C ARG A 47 -1.80 -5.95 -10.58
N GLN A 48 -1.62 -4.70 -11.04
CA GLN A 48 -0.33 -4.00 -10.95
C GLN A 48 0.08 -3.73 -9.50
N LEU A 49 -0.82 -3.18 -8.67
CA LEU A 49 -0.54 -2.91 -7.26
C LEU A 49 -0.19 -4.18 -6.50
N ARG A 50 -0.92 -5.28 -6.77
CA ARG A 50 -0.63 -6.58 -6.20
C ARG A 50 0.77 -7.05 -6.59
N GLY A 51 1.12 -6.97 -7.87
CA GLY A 51 2.47 -7.32 -8.34
C GLY A 51 3.55 -6.51 -7.61
N ILE A 52 3.33 -5.22 -7.38
CA ILE A 52 4.27 -4.36 -6.66
C ILE A 52 4.37 -4.75 -5.19
N CYS A 53 3.26 -5.08 -4.52
CA CYS A 53 3.28 -5.55 -3.13
C CYS A 53 4.09 -6.84 -2.99
N GLU A 54 3.90 -7.80 -3.90
CA GLU A 54 4.65 -9.06 -3.91
C GLU A 54 6.14 -8.83 -4.16
N HIS A 55 6.49 -7.91 -5.07
CA HIS A 55 7.90 -7.52 -5.29
C HIS A 55 8.49 -6.73 -4.11
N ALA A 56 7.71 -5.90 -3.43
CA ALA A 56 8.16 -5.14 -2.27
C ALA A 56 8.40 -6.06 -1.07
N GLN A 57 7.54 -7.06 -0.85
CA GLN A 57 7.72 -8.07 0.21
C GLN A 57 8.94 -8.95 -0.01
N THR A 58 9.17 -9.39 -1.24
CA THR A 58 10.37 -10.17 -1.56
C THR A 58 11.65 -9.36 -1.42
N ARG A 59 11.58 -8.04 -1.61
CA ARG A 59 12.72 -7.12 -1.52
C ARG A 59 12.97 -6.59 -0.10
N GLN A 60 12.03 -6.74 0.83
CA GLN A 60 12.19 -6.35 2.22
C GLN A 60 12.45 -7.56 3.12
N PRO A 61 13.72 -7.90 3.38
CA PRO A 61 14.02 -8.69 4.56
C PRO A 61 13.83 -7.79 5.80
N ALA A 62 12.98 -8.22 6.72
CA ALA A 62 12.95 -7.76 8.12
C ALA A 62 12.52 -6.30 8.41
N LYS A 63 11.20 -6.07 8.47
CA LYS A 63 10.61 -5.15 9.47
C LYS A 63 9.36 -5.76 10.09
N GLN A 64 9.54 -6.86 10.81
CA GLN A 64 8.58 -7.35 11.79
C GLN A 64 9.33 -8.15 12.85
N ASP A 65 10.22 -7.50 13.60
CA ASP A 65 10.68 -7.98 14.90
C ASP A 65 11.22 -6.79 15.70
N LEU A 66 10.32 -5.93 16.19
CA LEU A 66 10.66 -4.95 17.25
C LEU A 66 9.41 -4.60 18.09
N ARG A 67 8.56 -5.58 18.39
CA ARG A 67 7.45 -5.38 19.35
C ARG A 67 7.34 -6.40 20.48
N ASP A 68 8.33 -7.28 20.63
CA ASP A 68 8.44 -8.17 21.80
C ASP A 68 9.75 -7.92 22.54
N ASN A 69 9.87 -6.77 23.21
CA ASN A 69 10.78 -6.62 24.35
C ASN A 69 10.16 -5.69 25.39
N ILE A 70 9.08 -6.18 26.02
CA ILE A 70 8.68 -5.76 27.36
C ILE A 70 9.03 -6.93 28.28
N SER A 71 10.10 -6.78 29.07
CA SER A 71 10.25 -7.31 30.44
C SER A 71 11.48 -6.72 31.10
#